data_AF-A0A8S0G0X2-F1
#
_entry.id   AF-A0A8S0G0X2-F1
#
_cell.length_a   1.000
_cell.length_b   1.000
_cell.length_c   1.000
_cell.angle_alpha   90.00
_cell.angle_beta   90.00
_cell.angle_gamma   90.00
#
_symmetry.space_group_name_H-M   'P 1'
#
loop_
_entity.id
_entity.type
_entity.pdbx_description
1 polymer ?
#
loop_
_entity_poly.entity_id
_entity_poly.type
_entity_poly.pdbx_seq_one_letter_code
_entity_poly.pdbx_strand_id
1 'polypeptide(L)' 'MYALTQGRIFTGHEFLDDHAVVIADGLIKSVCPVAELPPEIEQRSLNGAILSPGFIDVQLNGCARRTV' A
#
# COMPACT_ATOMS: atom_id res chain seq x y z
N MET A 1 -4.03 -13.33 -3.75
CA MET A 1 -3.87 -12.01 -4.39
C MET A 1 -4.99 -11.11 -3.89
N TYR A 2 -4.72 -9.85 -3.56
CA TYR A 2 -5.71 -8.86 -3.11
C TYR A 2 -5.31 -7.46 -3.60
N ALA A 3 -6.22 -6.49 -3.54
CA ALA A 3 -5.96 -5.09 -3.88
C ALA A 3 -6.16 -4.18 -2.67
N LEU A 4 -5.25 -3.22 -2.48
CA LEU A 4 -5.45 -2.08 -1.59
C LEU A 4 -6.14 -0.95 -2.38
N THR A 5 -7.26 -0.44 -1.89
CA THR A 5 -8.10 0.53 -2.61
C THR A 5 -8.56 1.67 -1.70
N GLN A 6 -9.25 2.68 -2.27
CA GLN A 6 -9.86 3.79 -1.51
C GLN A 6 -8.86 4.51 -0.60
N GLY A 7 -7.66 4.79 -1.13
CA GLY A 7 -6.63 5.58 -0.47
C GLY A 7 -5.85 6.38 -1.49
N ARG A 8 -5.02 7.30 -1.00
CA ARG A 8 -4.16 8.12 -1.85
C ARG A 8 -2.78 7.49 -1.94
N ILE A 9 -2.37 7.06 -3.12
CA ILE A 9 -1.18 6.21 -3.29
C ILE A 9 0.01 7.07 -3.70
N PHE A 10 1.07 7.08 -2.89
CA PHE A 10 2.36 7.65 -3.26
C PHE A 10 3.27 6.57 -3.85
N THR A 11 3.70 6.74 -5.09
CA THR A 11 4.52 5.75 -5.81
C THR A 11 6.02 5.90 -5.58
N GLY A 12 6.44 6.99 -4.92
CA GLY A 12 7.83 7.47 -4.93
C GLY A 12 8.08 8.57 -5.97
N HIS A 13 7.19 8.71 -6.96
CA HIS A 13 7.28 9.74 -8.00
C HIS A 13 6.11 10.72 -7.97
N GLU A 14 4.90 10.21 -7.73
CA GLU A 14 3.68 11.01 -7.76
C GLU A 14 2.61 10.46 -6.81
N PHE A 15 1.54 11.22 -6.62
CA PHE A 15 0.33 10.79 -5.93
C PHE A 15 -0.74 10.38 -6.94
N LEU A 16 -1.36 9.22 -6.71
CA LEU A 16 -2.44 8.68 -7.51
C LEU A 16 -3.72 8.61 -6.66
N ASP A 17 -4.78 9.22 -7.20
CA ASP A 17 -6.16 9.09 -6.72
C ASP A 17 -6.91 8.09 -7.63
N ASP A 18 -7.97 7.44 -7.13
CA ASP A 18 -8.76 6.43 -7.85
C ASP A 18 -7.94 5.24 -8.43
N HIS A 19 -6.80 4.94 -7.79
CA HIS A 19 -5.91 3.82 -8.13
C HIS A 19 -5.91 2.74 -7.04
N ALA A 20 -5.40 1.57 -7.40
CA ALA A 20 -5.25 0.41 -6.54
C ALA A 20 -3.83 -0.16 -6.63
N VAL A 21 -3.37 -0.79 -5.55
CA VAL A 21 -2.15 -1.59 -5.54
C VAL A 21 -2.53 -3.07 -5.41
N VAL A 22 -2.19 -3.86 -6.42
CA VAL A 22 -2.45 -5.31 -6.43
C VAL A 22 -1.24 -6.05 -5.87
N ILE A 23 -1.48 -6.89 -4.87
CA ILE A 23 -0.45 -7.67 -4.17
C ILE A 23 -0.68 -9.16 -4.44
N ALA A 24 0.37 -9.84 -4.90
CA ALA A 24 0.40 -11.29 -5.12
C ALA A 24 1.76 -11.85 -4.69
N ASP A 25 1.75 -12.97 -3.98
CA ASP A 25 2.96 -13.74 -3.64
C ASP A 25 4.08 -12.92 -2.98
N GLY A 26 3.70 -11.98 -2.10
CA GLY A 26 4.64 -11.10 -1.39
C GLY A 26 5.21 -9.95 -2.23
N LEU A 27 4.77 -9.77 -3.47
CA LEU A 27 5.22 -8.74 -4.40
C LEU A 27 4.07 -7.82 -4.82
N ILE A 28 4.43 -6.60 -5.23
CA ILE A 28 3.51 -5.70 -5.92
C ILE A 28 3.38 -6.20 -7.36
N LYS A 29 2.19 -6.69 -7.72
CA LYS A 29 1.89 -7.18 -9.07
C LYS A 29 1.64 -6.05 -10.04
N SER A 30 0.89 -5.03 -9.62
CA SER A 30 0.59 -3.85 -10.43
C SER A 30 0.11 -2.68 -9.58
N VAL A 31 0.25 -1.48 -10.14
CA VAL A 31 -0.44 -0.25 -9.71
C VAL A 31 -1.28 0.21 -10.91
N CYS A 32 -2.60 0.26 -10.77
CA CYS A 32 -3.51 0.55 -11.88
C CYS A 32 -4.78 1.27 -11.39
N PRO A 33 -5.55 1.91 -12.29
CA PRO A 33 -6.86 2.45 -11.94
C PRO A 33 -7.76 1.40 -11.30
N VAL A 34 -8.59 1.80 -10.33
CA VAL A 34 -9.54 0.89 -9.67
C VAL A 34 -10.49 0.21 -10.68
N ALA A 35 -10.82 0.90 -11.77
CA ALA A 35 -11.66 0.38 -12.84
C ALA A 35 -11.05 -0.82 -13.60
N GLU A 36 -9.73 -1.02 -13.53
CA GLU A 36 -9.03 -2.13 -14.19
C GLU A 36 -8.87 -3.35 -13.27
N LEU A 37 -9.39 -3.29 -12.04
CA LEU A 37 -9.32 -4.41 -11.12
C LEU A 37 -10.13 -5.62 -11.63
N PRO A 38 -9.61 -6.85 -11.48
CA PRO A 38 -10.39 -8.05 -11.76
C PRO A 38 -11.68 -8.07 -10.91
N PRO A 39 -12.84 -8.43 -11.47
CA PRO A 39 -14.13 -8.31 -10.75
C PRO A 39 -14.19 -9.06 -9.41
N GLU A 40 -13.48 -10.17 -9.30
CA GLU A 40 -13.51 -11.05 -8.13
C GLU A 40 -12.29 -10.86 -7.19
N ILE A 41 -11.45 -9.85 -7.43
CA ILE A 41 -10.31 -9.61 -6.54
C ILE A 41 -10.79 -9.12 -5.17
N GLU A 42 -10.25 -9.71 -4.10
CA GLU A 42 -10.47 -9.21 -2.75
C GLU A 42 -9.95 -7.76 -2.66
N GLN A 43 -10.82 -6.82 -2.31
CA GLN A 43 -10.46 -5.43 -2.10
C GLN A 43 -10.39 -5.10 -0.61
N ARG A 44 -9.33 -4.40 -0.21
CA ARG A 44 -9.11 -3.92 1.15
C ARG A 44 -9.06 -2.41 1.12
N SER A 45 -10.11 -1.78 1.64
CA SER A 45 -10.20 -0.34 1.73
C SER A 45 -9.17 0.23 2.71
N LEU A 46 -8.53 1.31 2.32
CA LEU A 46 -7.68 2.14 3.17
C LEU A 46 -8.44 3.27 3.86
N ASN A 47 -9.76 3.38 3.65
CA ASN A 47 -10.64 4.40 4.24
C ASN A 47 -10.11 5.84 4.09
N GLY A 48 -9.56 6.16 2.93
CA GLY A 48 -9.00 7.48 2.60
C GLY A 48 -7.58 7.74 3.11
N ALA A 49 -6.93 6.76 3.74
CA ALA A 49 -5.55 6.89 4.19
C ALA A 49 -4.55 7.01 3.01
N ILE A 50 -3.35 7.51 3.31
CA ILE A 50 -2.23 7.54 2.36
C ILE A 50 -1.51 6.20 2.40
N LEU A 51 -1.26 5.63 1.22
CA LEU A 51 -0.38 4.47 1.04
C LEU A 51 0.98 4.92 0.52
N SER A 52 2.05 4.39 1.10
CA SER A 52 3.43 4.62 0.65
C SER A 52 4.21 3.31 0.59
N PRO A 53 5.40 3.28 -0.03
CA PRO A 53 6.40 2.29 0.29
C PRO A 53 6.69 2.28 1.79
N GLY A 54 7.05 1.10 2.31
CA GLY A 54 7.50 0.98 3.70
C GLY A 54 8.73 1.85 3.95
N PHE A 55 8.79 2.49 5.11
CA PHE A 55 9.94 3.33 5.45
C PHE A 55 11.19 2.47 5.65
N ILE A 56 12.33 3.03 5.23
CA ILE A 56 13.64 2.43 5.40
C ILE A 56 14.39 3.23 6.46
N ASP A 57 14.55 2.64 7.64
CA ASP A 57 15.40 3.19 8.67
C ASP A 57 16.80 2.58 8.55
N VAL A 58 17.76 3.40 8.08
CA VAL A 58 19.14 2.97 7.87
C VAL A 58 20.00 3.08 9.13
N GLN A 59 19.49 3.68 10.21
CA GLN A 59 20.25 3.86 11.45
C GLN A 59 19.34 3.82 12.69
N LEU A 60 19.10 2.61 13.20
CA LEU A 60 18.31 2.38 14.40
C LEU A 60 19.16 1.87 15.56
N ASN A 61 19.35 2.68 16.60
CA ASN A 61 20.07 2.29 17.83
C ASN A 61 19.17 1.56 18.86
N GLY A 62 17.85 1.68 18.73
CA GLY A 62 16.89 1.00 19.60
C GLY A 62 15.45 1.41 19.28
N CYS A 63 14.49 0.52 19.57
CA CYS A 63 13.06 0.78 19.46
C CYS A 63 12.30 0.06 20.59
N ALA A 64 11.05 0.47 20.84
CA ALA A 64 10.07 -0.24 21.67
C ALA A 64 10.49 -0.69 23.10
N ARG A 65 11.48 -0.03 23.74
CA ARG A 65 11.82 -0.35 25.14
C ARG A 65 10.59 -0.14 26.03
N ARG A 66 10.18 -1.20 26.70
CA ARG A 66 9.16 -1.21 27.75
C ARG A 66 9.87 -1.47 29.07
N THR A 67 9.98 -0.44 29.91
CA THR A 67 10.33 -0.62 31.33
C THR A 67 9.10 -1.23 31.99
N VAL A 68 9.26 -2.42 32.56
CA VAL A 68 8.27 -3.01 33.49
C VAL A 68 8.31 -2.27 34.82
#